data_AF-A0A562GGV9-F1
#
_entry.id   AF-A0A562GGV9-F1
#
_cell.length_a   1.000
_cell.length_b   1.000
_cell.length_c   1.000
_cell.angle_alpha   90.00
_cell.angle_beta   90.00
_cell.angle_gamma   90.00
#
_symmetry.space_group_name_H-M   'P 1'
#
loop_
_entity.id
_entity.type
_entity.pdbx_description
1 polymer ?
#
loop_
_entity_poly.entity_id
_entity_poly.type
_entity_poly.pdbx_seq_one_letter_code
_entity_poly.pdbx_strand_id
1 'polypeptide(L)'
;MKFNFHCNIFTTVQRSSEKEVVAQSHLVDTVMNASAKIRASANSFKISDARWDIYHSPGGKLNDGGEVVGLRGAEAYIDVGPVLRAATESLGPMPRYLLTDCIAGIVLGEVGLLKERGYSNLDELEHFWRKNQATSCYRFAHMDRSTQSWSGYIEGNRSWTDYLFNRTKNATIFSDDSGQIKVCGTLADFYHELSILVTLDKGIIVACDGQFLRYPDSSCLACIGQLNALIGKSLNELTKKELGRYIGGPLGCSHLLDILDHIKLTINQADKYDNLTQGNGSK
;
A
#
# COMPACT_ATOMS: atom_id res chain seq x y z
N MET A 1 -22.44 17.23 5.61
CA MET A 1 -21.24 16.46 5.25
C MET A 1 -21.05 16.58 3.75
N LYS A 2 -19.92 17.14 3.32
CA LYS A 2 -19.58 17.38 1.91
C LYS A 2 -18.43 16.47 1.52
N PHE A 3 -18.50 15.91 0.32
CA PHE A 3 -17.41 15.15 -0.28
C PHE A 3 -16.43 16.13 -0.92
N ASN A 4 -15.15 16.03 -0.55
CA ASN A 4 -14.14 16.99 -0.97
C ASN A 4 -13.17 16.38 -1.98
N PHE A 5 -12.69 15.18 -1.67
CA PHE A 5 -11.63 14.54 -2.45
C PHE A 5 -11.63 13.04 -2.24
N HIS A 6 -11.11 12.32 -3.22
CA HIS A 6 -11.01 10.88 -3.19
C HIS A 6 -9.76 10.43 -3.91
N CYS A 7 -9.13 9.38 -3.39
CA CYS A 7 -8.03 8.69 -4.03
C CYS A 7 -8.26 7.18 -3.93
N ASN A 8 -8.18 6.50 -5.06
CA ASN A 8 -8.18 5.06 -5.15
C ASN A 8 -6.87 4.58 -5.72
N ILE A 9 -6.41 3.44 -5.21
CA ILE A 9 -5.34 2.65 -5.80
C ILE A 9 -5.82 1.22 -5.94
N PHE A 10 -5.65 0.67 -7.13
CA PHE A 10 -5.88 -0.74 -7.40
C PHE A 10 -4.59 -1.37 -7.92
N THR A 11 -4.17 -2.44 -7.26
CA THR A 11 -2.97 -3.21 -7.64
C THR A 11 -3.36 -4.63 -7.98
N THR A 12 -2.85 -5.14 -9.10
CA THR A 12 -2.97 -6.53 -9.50
C THR A 12 -1.59 -7.13 -9.71
N VAL A 13 -1.47 -8.43 -9.44
CA VAL A 13 -0.34 -9.25 -9.83
C VAL A 13 -0.87 -10.47 -10.53
N GLN A 14 -0.38 -10.70 -11.73
CA GLN A 14 -0.79 -11.79 -12.58
C GLN A 14 0.42 -12.56 -13.07
N ARG A 15 0.24 -13.86 -13.23
CA ARG A 15 1.12 -14.71 -14.00
C ARG A 15 0.84 -14.44 -15.48
N SER A 16 1.79 -13.84 -16.21
CA SER A 16 1.66 -13.65 -17.66
C SER A 16 2.12 -14.88 -18.44
N SER A 17 3.01 -15.68 -17.84
CA SER A 17 3.47 -16.99 -18.33
C SER A 17 4.10 -17.77 -17.18
N GLU A 18 4.51 -19.02 -17.41
CA GLU A 18 5.26 -19.81 -16.41
C GLU A 18 6.57 -19.16 -15.94
N LYS A 19 7.11 -18.20 -16.70
CA LYS A 19 8.41 -17.56 -16.43
C LYS A 19 8.30 -16.13 -15.94
N GLU A 20 7.13 -15.51 -16.04
CA GLU A 20 6.95 -14.09 -15.83
C GLU A 20 5.69 -13.78 -15.03
N VAL A 21 5.86 -12.84 -14.10
CA VAL A 21 4.76 -12.16 -13.41
C VAL A 21 4.74 -10.70 -13.79
N VAL A 22 3.53 -10.14 -13.84
CA VAL A 22 3.27 -8.73 -14.11
C VAL A 22 2.49 -8.17 -12.93
N ALA A 23 3.06 -7.17 -12.28
CA ALA A 23 2.38 -6.35 -11.30
C ALA A 23 2.03 -5.00 -11.91
N GLN A 24 0.81 -4.53 -11.66
CA GLN A 24 0.36 -3.22 -12.12
C GLN A 24 -0.46 -2.54 -11.03
N SER A 25 -0.09 -1.29 -10.74
CA SER A 25 -0.81 -0.42 -9.79
C SER A 25 -1.38 0.76 -10.56
N HIS A 26 -2.65 1.05 -10.34
CA HIS A 26 -3.36 2.20 -10.90
C HIS A 26 -3.81 3.11 -9.77
N LEU A 27 -3.52 4.39 -9.89
CA LEU A 27 -4.12 5.44 -9.08
C LEU A 27 -5.16 6.18 -9.91
N VAL A 28 -6.33 6.35 -9.33
CA VAL A 28 -7.40 7.20 -9.84
C VAL A 28 -7.85 8.04 -8.66
N ASP A 29 -7.50 9.32 -8.68
CA ASP A 29 -7.97 10.28 -7.69
C ASP A 29 -8.83 11.36 -8.36
N THR A 30 -9.33 12.31 -7.59
CA THR A 30 -10.19 13.39 -8.11
C THR A 30 -9.53 14.22 -9.23
N VAL A 31 -8.20 14.20 -9.35
CA VAL A 31 -7.44 15.19 -10.12
C VAL A 31 -6.45 14.57 -11.10
N MET A 32 -5.95 13.38 -10.79
CA MET A 32 -4.96 12.68 -11.59
C MET A 32 -5.23 11.19 -11.70
N ASN A 33 -4.82 10.65 -12.85
CA ASN A 33 -4.72 9.22 -13.06
C ASN A 33 -3.27 8.86 -13.35
N ALA A 34 -2.78 7.84 -12.68
CA ALA A 34 -1.43 7.35 -12.83
C ALA A 34 -1.37 5.83 -12.78
N SER A 35 -0.30 5.27 -13.30
CA SER A 35 -0.03 3.85 -13.18
C SER A 35 1.46 3.57 -13.02
N ALA A 36 1.77 2.42 -12.44
CA ALA A 36 3.08 1.80 -12.54
C ALA A 36 2.92 0.33 -12.87
N LYS A 37 3.94 -0.23 -13.51
CA LYS A 37 3.97 -1.64 -13.93
C LYS A 37 5.37 -2.21 -13.74
N ILE A 38 5.44 -3.43 -13.22
CA ILE A 38 6.66 -4.22 -13.10
C ILE A 38 6.44 -5.56 -13.79
N ARG A 39 7.38 -5.96 -14.66
CA ARG A 39 7.53 -7.33 -15.13
C ARG A 39 8.73 -7.95 -14.43
N ALA A 40 8.56 -9.14 -13.88
CA ALA A 40 9.61 -9.84 -13.17
C ALA A 40 9.58 -11.34 -13.45
N SER A 41 10.72 -12.00 -13.26
CA SER A 41 10.80 -13.45 -13.38
C SER A 41 10.00 -14.16 -12.28
N ALA A 42 9.20 -15.15 -12.63
CA ALA A 42 8.38 -15.89 -11.66
C ALA A 42 9.21 -16.68 -10.64
N ASN A 43 10.42 -17.13 -11.01
CA ASN A 43 11.26 -17.96 -10.13
C ASN A 43 12.18 -17.15 -9.20
N SER A 44 12.52 -15.92 -9.56
CA SER A 44 13.57 -15.14 -8.90
C SER A 44 13.16 -13.71 -8.58
N PHE A 45 11.99 -13.26 -9.05
CA PHE A 45 11.52 -11.89 -8.95
C PHE A 45 12.48 -10.82 -9.50
N LYS A 46 13.48 -11.21 -10.30
CA LYS A 46 14.32 -10.24 -11.01
C LYS A 46 13.50 -9.46 -12.02
N ILE A 47 13.53 -8.14 -11.89
CA ILE A 47 12.77 -7.20 -12.71
C ILE A 47 13.39 -7.13 -14.11
N SER A 48 12.58 -7.38 -15.14
CA SER A 48 12.97 -7.22 -16.55
C SER A 48 12.56 -5.86 -17.12
N ASP A 49 11.41 -5.34 -16.68
CA ASP A 49 10.84 -4.06 -17.12
C ASP A 49 10.11 -3.40 -15.95
N ALA A 50 10.29 -2.10 -15.78
CA ALA A 50 9.54 -1.28 -14.83
C ALA A 50 9.18 0.04 -15.50
N ARG A 51 7.92 0.46 -15.38
CA ARG A 51 7.37 1.66 -16.02
C ARG A 51 6.44 2.41 -15.09
N TRP A 52 6.28 3.69 -15.36
CA TRP A 52 5.28 4.54 -14.73
C TRP A 52 4.71 5.52 -15.76
N ASP A 53 3.47 5.95 -15.53
CA ASP A 53 2.77 6.91 -16.37
C ASP A 53 1.83 7.75 -15.50
N ILE A 54 1.88 9.08 -15.61
CA ILE A 54 0.81 9.99 -15.20
C ILE A 54 0.17 10.47 -16.50
N TYR A 55 -1.05 10.03 -16.77
CA TYR A 55 -1.71 10.24 -18.07
C TYR A 55 -2.93 11.17 -17.99
N HIS A 56 -3.31 11.58 -16.79
CA HIS A 56 -4.32 12.61 -16.57
C HIS A 56 -3.91 13.46 -15.37
N SER A 57 -3.95 14.78 -15.52
CA SER A 57 -3.68 15.76 -14.46
C SER A 57 -4.23 17.14 -14.86
N PRO A 58 -4.41 18.10 -13.92
CA PRO A 58 -4.96 19.42 -14.24
C PRO A 58 -4.14 20.17 -15.30
N GLY A 59 -4.76 20.40 -16.46
CA GLY A 59 -4.10 21.04 -17.61
C GLY A 59 -2.92 20.26 -18.19
N GLY A 60 -2.79 18.97 -17.89
CA GLY A 60 -1.67 18.11 -18.32
C GLY A 60 -0.33 18.46 -17.67
N LYS A 61 -0.30 19.31 -16.65
CA LYS A 61 0.95 19.86 -16.06
C LYS A 61 1.83 18.79 -15.39
N LEU A 62 1.25 17.67 -14.98
CA LEU A 62 1.98 16.55 -14.35
C LEU A 62 2.06 15.33 -15.27
N ASN A 63 1.57 15.42 -16.51
CA ASN A 63 1.58 14.29 -17.42
C ASN A 63 3.00 14.00 -17.89
N ASP A 64 3.46 12.80 -17.60
CA ASP A 64 4.78 12.30 -17.94
C ASP A 64 4.79 10.78 -17.75
N GLY A 65 5.80 10.10 -18.28
CA GLY A 65 5.92 8.65 -18.15
C GLY A 65 7.22 8.13 -18.73
N GLY A 66 7.59 6.93 -18.33
CA GLY A 66 8.81 6.32 -18.83
C GLY A 66 9.21 5.03 -18.16
N GLU A 67 10.34 4.51 -18.65
CA GLU A 67 10.97 3.33 -18.09
C GLU A 67 11.83 3.69 -16.88
N VAL A 68 11.79 2.87 -15.84
CA VAL A 68 12.63 2.99 -14.65
C VAL A 68 13.81 2.03 -14.79
N VAL A 69 14.74 2.37 -15.68
CA VAL A 69 15.88 1.50 -16.06
C VAL A 69 16.70 1.04 -14.86
N GLY A 70 16.83 1.89 -13.83
CA GLY A 70 17.56 1.58 -12.60
C GLY A 70 17.00 0.41 -11.77
N LEU A 71 15.79 -0.07 -12.08
CA LEU A 71 15.21 -1.27 -11.45
C LEU A 71 15.53 -2.56 -12.20
N ARG A 72 16.04 -2.52 -13.45
CA ARG A 72 16.34 -3.74 -14.21
C ARG A 72 17.37 -4.59 -13.50
N GLY A 73 17.07 -5.88 -13.34
CA GLY A 73 17.91 -6.86 -12.66
C GLY A 73 17.79 -6.86 -11.14
N ALA A 74 17.20 -5.83 -10.53
CA ALA A 74 16.88 -5.84 -9.11
C ALA A 74 15.81 -6.89 -8.80
N GLU A 75 15.87 -7.49 -7.62
CA GLU A 75 14.84 -8.42 -7.15
C GLU A 75 13.67 -7.62 -6.56
N ALA A 76 12.45 -7.85 -7.06
CA ALA A 76 11.22 -7.23 -6.55
C ALA A 76 10.80 -7.88 -5.22
N TYR A 77 11.61 -7.68 -4.18
CA TYR A 77 11.43 -8.27 -2.86
C TYR A 77 11.79 -7.28 -1.74
N ILE A 78 11.81 -7.75 -0.48
CA ILE A 78 11.87 -6.92 0.74
C ILE A 78 13.01 -5.88 0.71
N ASP A 79 14.19 -6.26 0.22
CA ASP A 79 15.40 -5.44 0.26
C ASP A 79 15.54 -4.46 -0.91
N VAL A 80 14.55 -4.39 -1.80
CA VAL A 80 14.63 -3.51 -2.99
C VAL A 80 14.53 -2.03 -2.65
N GLY A 81 14.13 -1.67 -1.43
CA GLY A 81 13.84 -0.29 -1.00
C GLY A 81 14.92 0.75 -1.36
N PRO A 82 16.22 0.53 -1.07
CA PRO A 82 17.28 1.45 -1.45
C PRO A 82 17.42 1.61 -2.98
N VAL A 83 17.34 0.50 -3.73
CA VAL A 83 17.44 0.51 -5.20
C VAL A 83 16.26 1.26 -5.80
N LEU A 84 15.04 0.98 -5.32
CA LEU A 84 13.83 1.69 -5.74
C LEU A 84 13.93 3.18 -5.46
N ARG A 85 14.42 3.58 -4.28
CA ARG A 85 14.59 5.00 -3.93
C ARG A 85 15.56 5.69 -4.88
N ALA A 86 16.72 5.10 -5.14
CA ALA A 86 17.70 5.66 -6.06
C ALA A 86 17.16 5.75 -7.49
N ALA A 87 16.48 4.71 -7.97
CA ALA A 87 15.94 4.66 -9.32
C ALA A 87 14.76 5.63 -9.57
N THR A 88 14.15 6.16 -8.50
CA THR A 88 12.96 7.03 -8.58
C THR A 88 13.18 8.43 -8.01
N GLU A 89 14.41 8.79 -7.64
CA GLU A 89 14.73 10.05 -6.95
C GLU A 89 14.24 11.28 -7.73
N SER A 90 14.43 11.28 -9.06
CA SER A 90 14.04 12.39 -9.95
C SER A 90 12.60 12.33 -10.45
N LEU A 91 11.86 11.26 -10.17
CA LEU A 91 10.52 11.01 -10.74
C LEU A 91 9.38 11.57 -9.87
N GLY A 92 9.71 12.10 -8.70
CA GLY A 92 8.73 12.54 -7.72
C GLY A 92 8.10 11.39 -6.92
N PRO A 93 7.14 11.70 -6.02
CA PRO A 93 6.65 10.74 -5.04
C PRO A 93 5.68 9.69 -5.62
N MET A 94 4.89 10.02 -6.65
CA MET A 94 3.85 9.11 -7.17
C MET A 94 4.41 7.85 -7.84
N PRO A 95 5.39 7.94 -8.76
CA PRO A 95 5.96 6.73 -9.38
C PRO A 95 6.55 5.78 -8.35
N ARG A 96 7.31 6.31 -7.38
CA ARG A 96 7.87 5.50 -6.29
C ARG A 96 6.78 4.83 -5.46
N TYR A 97 5.70 5.54 -5.15
CA TYR A 97 4.58 5.00 -4.37
C TYR A 97 3.91 3.83 -5.09
N LEU A 98 3.59 3.97 -6.38
CA LEU A 98 2.93 2.93 -7.17
C LEU A 98 3.84 1.72 -7.45
N LEU A 99 5.13 1.95 -7.70
CA LEU A 99 6.11 0.86 -7.82
C LEU A 99 6.29 0.10 -6.51
N THR A 100 6.22 0.79 -5.36
CA THR A 100 6.24 0.15 -4.03
C THR A 100 5.03 -0.78 -3.89
N ASP A 101 3.84 -0.37 -4.32
CA ASP A 101 2.64 -1.22 -4.32
C ASP A 101 2.77 -2.43 -5.25
N CYS A 102 3.35 -2.25 -6.45
CA CYS A 102 3.65 -3.37 -7.35
C CYS A 102 4.57 -4.41 -6.69
N ILE A 103 5.65 -3.97 -6.06
CA ILE A 103 6.59 -4.85 -5.35
C ILE A 103 5.90 -5.57 -4.18
N ALA A 104 5.16 -4.84 -3.35
CA ALA A 104 4.41 -5.44 -2.25
C ALA A 104 3.42 -6.50 -2.75
N GLY A 105 2.76 -6.23 -3.87
CA GLY A 105 1.90 -7.20 -4.55
C GLY A 105 2.65 -8.45 -5.02
N ILE A 106 3.87 -8.32 -5.56
CA ILE A 106 4.68 -9.47 -6.01
C ILE A 106 5.06 -10.35 -4.81
N VAL A 107 5.52 -9.73 -3.72
CA VAL A 107 5.87 -10.43 -2.47
C VAL A 107 4.65 -11.21 -1.95
N LEU A 108 3.49 -10.56 -1.87
CA LEU A 108 2.26 -11.18 -1.39
C LEU A 108 1.69 -12.21 -2.38
N GLY A 109 1.91 -12.03 -3.68
CA GLY A 109 1.52 -12.97 -4.74
C GLY A 109 2.37 -14.24 -4.81
N GLU A 110 3.50 -14.30 -4.10
CA GLU A 110 4.42 -15.45 -4.04
C GLU A 110 3.71 -16.75 -3.64
N VAL A 111 2.59 -16.65 -2.88
CA VAL A 111 1.77 -17.81 -2.49
C VAL A 111 1.22 -18.58 -3.68
N GLY A 112 1.02 -17.92 -4.83
CA GLY A 112 0.55 -18.53 -6.07
C GLY A 112 1.67 -19.05 -6.96
N LEU A 113 2.91 -19.04 -6.49
CA LEU A 113 4.12 -19.39 -7.25
C LEU A 113 4.98 -20.42 -6.51
N LEU A 114 4.40 -21.22 -5.61
CA LEU A 114 5.17 -22.14 -4.76
C LEU A 114 6.16 -22.98 -5.55
N LYS A 115 5.69 -23.64 -6.62
CA LYS A 115 6.52 -24.49 -7.48
C LYS A 115 7.64 -23.70 -8.16
N GLU A 116 7.33 -22.56 -8.76
CA GLU A 116 8.29 -21.70 -9.45
C GLU A 116 9.34 -21.14 -8.49
N ARG A 117 8.96 -20.94 -7.23
CA ARG A 117 9.80 -20.42 -6.15
C ARG A 117 10.51 -21.51 -5.34
N GLY A 118 10.28 -22.78 -5.68
CA GLY A 118 10.96 -23.92 -5.07
C GLY A 118 10.38 -24.40 -3.75
N TYR A 119 9.16 -24.00 -3.41
CA TYR A 119 8.44 -24.45 -2.22
C TYR A 119 7.49 -25.61 -2.54
N SER A 120 7.45 -26.59 -1.64
CA SER A 120 6.62 -27.78 -1.78
C SER A 120 5.17 -27.54 -1.36
N ASN A 121 4.94 -26.59 -0.43
CA ASN A 121 3.65 -26.23 0.13
C ASN A 121 3.69 -24.84 0.80
N LEU A 122 2.52 -24.37 1.28
CA LEU A 122 2.39 -23.08 1.94
C LEU A 122 3.14 -22.99 3.27
N ASP A 123 3.25 -24.09 4.02
CA ASP A 123 3.91 -24.10 5.32
C ASP A 123 5.43 -23.85 5.16
N GLU A 124 6.03 -24.37 4.09
CA GLU A 124 7.44 -24.12 3.75
C GLU A 124 7.68 -22.64 3.41
N LEU A 125 6.78 -22.03 2.61
CA LEU A 125 6.82 -20.60 2.32
C LEU A 125 6.62 -19.76 3.59
N GLU A 126 5.65 -20.09 4.43
CA GLU A 126 5.42 -19.38 5.68
C GLU A 126 6.65 -19.48 6.60
N HIS A 127 7.27 -20.65 6.71
CA HIS A 127 8.49 -20.82 7.48
C HIS A 127 9.61 -19.92 6.95
N PHE A 128 9.79 -19.84 5.64
CA PHE A 128 10.72 -18.92 5.01
C PHE A 128 10.40 -17.46 5.36
N TRP A 129 9.14 -17.04 5.26
CA TRP A 129 8.73 -15.67 5.64
C TRP A 129 8.92 -15.38 7.11
N ARG A 130 8.61 -16.31 8.01
CA ARG A 130 8.83 -16.14 9.45
C ARG A 130 10.31 -15.94 9.78
N LYS A 131 11.20 -16.65 9.09
CA LYS A 131 12.65 -16.53 9.29
C LYS A 131 13.21 -15.20 8.75
N ASN A 132 12.76 -14.78 7.57
CA ASN A 132 13.34 -13.63 6.87
C ASN A 132 12.55 -12.33 7.07
N GLN A 133 11.33 -12.41 7.59
CA GLN A 133 10.40 -11.29 7.73
C GLN A 133 9.69 -11.28 9.10
N ALA A 134 10.37 -11.72 10.15
CA ALA A 134 9.79 -11.86 11.50
C ALA A 134 9.06 -10.61 12.02
N THR A 135 9.43 -9.41 11.55
CA THR A 135 8.83 -8.13 11.96
C THR A 135 8.08 -7.42 10.84
N SER A 136 7.68 -8.13 9.76
CA SER A 136 7.02 -7.50 8.62
C SER A 136 5.53 -7.22 8.85
N CYS A 137 4.90 -7.88 9.82
CA CYS A 137 3.54 -7.58 10.27
C CYS A 137 3.33 -7.99 11.74
N TYR A 138 2.21 -7.55 12.31
CA TYR A 138 1.87 -7.82 13.70
C TYR A 138 1.82 -9.33 13.99
N ARG A 139 1.19 -10.13 13.14
CA ARG A 139 1.12 -11.59 13.33
C ARG A 139 2.51 -12.22 13.41
N PHE A 140 3.42 -11.89 12.49
CA PHE A 140 4.76 -12.45 12.50
C PHE A 140 5.60 -11.97 13.69
N ALA A 141 5.41 -10.71 14.12
CA ALA A 141 6.08 -10.17 15.30
C ALA A 141 5.58 -10.80 16.62
N HIS A 142 4.38 -11.38 16.63
CA HIS A 142 3.71 -11.96 17.79
C HIS A 142 3.21 -13.39 17.51
N MET A 143 4.05 -14.22 16.87
CA MET A 143 3.69 -15.60 16.52
C MET A 143 3.32 -16.46 17.74
N ASP A 144 3.81 -16.12 18.94
CA ASP A 144 3.41 -16.72 20.22
C ASP A 144 1.92 -16.55 20.54
N ARG A 145 1.26 -15.58 19.90
CA ARG A 145 -0.17 -15.27 20.06
C ARG A 145 -1.02 -15.71 18.87
N SER A 146 -0.41 -16.28 17.83
CA SER A 146 -1.15 -16.76 16.66
C SER A 146 -1.99 -17.97 17.05
N THR A 147 -3.25 -17.97 16.64
CA THR A 147 -4.23 -19.00 16.99
C THR A 147 -4.70 -19.80 15.78
N GLN A 148 -4.29 -19.40 14.57
CA GLN A 148 -4.74 -19.99 13.32
C GLN A 148 -3.56 -20.40 12.43
N SER A 149 -3.73 -21.53 11.73
CA SER A 149 -2.82 -21.91 10.64
C SER A 149 -3.05 -20.99 9.45
N TRP A 150 -1.97 -20.45 8.91
CA TRP A 150 -2.04 -19.59 7.74
C TRP A 150 -2.40 -20.38 6.47
N SER A 151 -1.86 -21.58 6.28
CA SER A 151 -2.22 -22.46 5.16
C SER A 151 -3.73 -22.78 5.16
N GLY A 152 -4.31 -23.09 6.33
CA GLY A 152 -5.74 -23.31 6.47
C GLY A 152 -6.59 -22.07 6.11
N TYR A 153 -6.11 -20.88 6.45
CA TYR A 153 -6.78 -19.62 6.09
C TYR A 153 -6.75 -19.36 4.57
N ILE A 154 -5.62 -19.67 3.90
CA ILE A 154 -5.47 -19.46 2.45
C ILE A 154 -6.24 -20.49 1.64
N GLU A 155 -6.06 -21.78 1.93
CA GLU A 155 -6.60 -22.88 1.11
C GLU A 155 -8.13 -22.90 1.12
N GLY A 156 -8.76 -22.51 2.23
CA GLY A 156 -10.22 -22.48 2.35
C GLY A 156 -10.92 -21.36 1.57
N ASN A 157 -10.19 -20.34 1.12
CA ASN A 157 -10.78 -19.09 0.60
C ASN A 157 -10.30 -18.71 -0.81
N ARG A 158 -9.46 -19.52 -1.45
CA ARG A 158 -8.77 -19.15 -2.69
C ARG A 158 -8.91 -20.19 -3.79
N SER A 159 -9.13 -19.71 -5.03
CA SER A 159 -8.92 -20.49 -6.25
C SER A 159 -7.57 -20.15 -6.88
N TRP A 160 -6.83 -21.17 -7.30
CA TRP A 160 -5.55 -21.01 -7.99
C TRP A 160 -5.78 -20.66 -9.46
N THR A 161 -5.64 -19.37 -9.77
CA THR A 161 -5.76 -18.82 -11.12
C THR A 161 -4.51 -18.02 -11.46
N ASP A 162 -4.43 -17.47 -12.67
CA ASP A 162 -3.33 -16.58 -13.06
C ASP A 162 -3.32 -15.26 -12.27
N TYR A 163 -4.37 -14.92 -11.52
CA TYR A 163 -4.38 -13.79 -10.59
C TYR A 163 -3.75 -14.18 -9.26
N LEU A 164 -2.52 -13.71 -9.05
CA LEU A 164 -1.69 -14.04 -7.90
C LEU A 164 -1.97 -13.16 -6.69
N PHE A 165 -2.29 -11.89 -6.90
CA PHE A 165 -2.63 -10.95 -5.84
C PHE A 165 -3.43 -9.77 -6.38
N ASN A 166 -4.33 -9.23 -5.57
CA ASN A 166 -5.10 -8.04 -5.85
C ASN A 166 -5.24 -7.26 -4.55
N ARG A 167 -5.10 -5.94 -4.61
CA ARG A 167 -5.32 -5.03 -3.48
C ARG A 167 -6.02 -3.77 -3.96
N THR A 168 -6.97 -3.29 -3.19
CA THR A 168 -7.47 -1.91 -3.24
C THR A 168 -6.99 -1.16 -2.01
N LYS A 169 -6.64 0.11 -2.21
CA LYS A 169 -6.53 1.12 -1.15
C LYS A 169 -7.38 2.30 -1.58
N ASN A 170 -8.23 2.78 -0.71
CA ASN A 170 -9.06 3.94 -1.00
C ASN A 170 -8.98 4.90 0.17
N ALA A 171 -9.11 6.19 -0.09
CA ALA A 171 -9.27 7.19 0.93
C ALA A 171 -10.18 8.30 0.42
N THR A 172 -11.17 8.67 1.25
CA THR A 172 -12.16 9.70 0.93
C THR A 172 -12.15 10.77 2.02
N ILE A 173 -12.06 12.02 1.60
CA ILE A 173 -12.06 13.21 2.46
C ILE A 173 -13.46 13.82 2.46
N PHE A 174 -13.99 14.00 3.67
CA PHE A 174 -15.24 14.68 3.97
C PHE A 174 -14.96 15.91 4.82
N SER A 175 -15.77 16.95 4.67
CA SER A 175 -15.86 18.01 5.69
C SER A 175 -17.28 18.19 6.19
N ASP A 176 -17.39 18.67 7.42
CA ASP A 176 -18.63 19.21 7.96
C ASP A 176 -18.68 20.74 7.87
N ASP A 177 -19.82 21.32 8.26
CA ASP A 177 -20.05 22.76 8.16
C ASP A 177 -19.20 23.56 9.18
N SER A 178 -18.58 22.89 10.16
CA SER A 178 -17.64 23.50 11.11
C SER A 178 -16.20 23.57 10.56
N GLY A 179 -15.95 22.96 9.40
CA GLY A 179 -14.61 22.86 8.81
C GLY A 179 -13.77 21.71 9.35
N GLN A 180 -14.34 20.85 10.20
CA GLN A 180 -13.68 19.61 10.63
C GLN A 180 -13.59 18.66 9.43
N ILE A 181 -12.43 18.02 9.28
CA ILE A 181 -12.17 17.09 8.20
C ILE A 181 -12.27 15.66 8.74
N LYS A 182 -12.95 14.79 8.01
CA LYS A 182 -12.96 13.35 8.26
C LYS A 182 -12.40 12.63 7.05
N VAL A 183 -11.48 11.70 7.26
CA VAL A 183 -10.92 10.88 6.20
C VAL A 183 -11.16 9.41 6.50
N CYS A 184 -11.89 8.74 5.61
CA CYS A 184 -12.12 7.30 5.69
C CYS A 184 -11.18 6.62 4.70
N GLY A 185 -10.20 5.86 5.23
CA GLY A 185 -9.32 5.01 4.45
C GLY A 185 -9.74 3.54 4.54
N THR A 186 -9.69 2.82 3.43
CA THR A 186 -9.90 1.37 3.38
C THR A 186 -8.76 0.68 2.64
N LEU A 187 -8.39 -0.51 3.10
CA LEU A 187 -7.49 -1.42 2.39
C LEU A 187 -8.18 -2.78 2.33
N ALA A 188 -8.25 -3.36 1.15
CA ALA A 188 -8.75 -4.71 0.95
C ALA A 188 -7.83 -5.47 0.00
N ASP A 189 -7.35 -6.63 0.42
CA ASP A 189 -6.66 -7.59 -0.42
C ASP A 189 -7.15 -9.02 -0.11
N PHE A 190 -6.52 -10.03 -0.71
CA PHE A 190 -6.90 -11.42 -0.49
C PHE A 190 -6.86 -11.86 0.99
N TYR A 191 -6.05 -11.22 1.83
CA TYR A 191 -5.80 -11.66 3.21
C TYR A 191 -6.39 -10.71 4.25
N HIS A 192 -6.46 -9.42 3.92
CA HIS A 192 -6.81 -8.37 4.85
C HIS A 192 -7.91 -7.50 4.28
N GLU A 193 -8.82 -7.08 5.13
CA GLU A 193 -9.72 -5.98 4.87
C GLU A 193 -9.82 -5.17 6.15
N LEU A 194 -9.51 -3.88 6.05
CA LEU A 194 -9.50 -2.97 7.18
C LEU A 194 -9.90 -1.56 6.77
N SER A 195 -10.42 -0.82 7.73
CA SER A 195 -10.76 0.59 7.54
C SER A 195 -10.25 1.42 8.71
N ILE A 196 -9.84 2.65 8.42
CA ILE A 196 -9.47 3.66 9.41
C ILE A 196 -10.30 4.92 9.15
N LEU A 197 -10.88 5.48 10.20
CA LEU A 197 -11.51 6.79 10.19
C LEU A 197 -10.67 7.75 11.01
N VAL A 198 -10.09 8.75 10.34
CA VAL A 198 -9.33 9.84 10.98
C VAL A 198 -10.18 11.09 10.98
N THR A 199 -10.29 11.76 12.12
CA THR A 199 -10.90 13.09 12.24
C THR A 199 -9.82 14.11 12.57
N LEU A 200 -9.80 15.19 11.79
CA LEU A 200 -8.83 16.27 11.89
C LEU A 200 -9.53 17.59 12.23
N ASP A 201 -9.03 18.29 13.24
CA ASP A 201 -9.35 19.69 13.52
C ASP A 201 -8.09 20.53 13.23
N LYS A 202 -8.17 21.43 12.24
CA LYS A 202 -7.04 22.28 11.81
C LYS A 202 -5.74 21.49 11.57
N GLY A 203 -5.86 20.31 10.96
CA GLY A 203 -4.73 19.41 10.64
C GLY A 203 -4.25 18.53 11.80
N ILE A 204 -4.79 18.71 13.01
CA ILE A 204 -4.50 17.89 14.20
C ILE A 204 -5.48 16.73 14.31
N ILE A 205 -4.97 15.53 14.55
CA ILE A 205 -5.78 14.33 14.76
C ILE A 205 -6.51 14.44 16.11
N VAL A 206 -7.84 14.50 16.07
CA VAL A 206 -8.69 14.53 17.28
C VAL A 206 -9.39 13.20 17.55
N ALA A 207 -9.53 12.35 16.54
CA ALA A 207 -9.99 10.96 16.67
C ALA A 207 -9.36 10.10 15.56
N CYS A 208 -9.06 8.84 15.88
CA CYS A 208 -8.51 7.88 14.93
C CYS A 208 -8.96 6.47 15.32
N ASP A 209 -9.98 5.97 14.64
CA ASP A 209 -10.56 4.66 14.89
C ASP A 209 -10.27 3.71 13.73
N GLY A 210 -10.23 2.41 14.00
CA GLY A 210 -10.00 1.41 12.97
C GLY A 210 -10.67 0.09 13.28
N GLN A 211 -10.86 -0.72 12.25
CA GLN A 211 -11.41 -2.07 12.35
C GLN A 211 -10.80 -2.97 11.28
N PHE A 212 -10.73 -4.26 11.57
CA PHE A 212 -10.52 -5.29 10.56
C PHE A 212 -11.84 -6.00 10.27
N LEU A 213 -12.18 -6.12 8.99
CA LEU A 213 -13.31 -6.89 8.48
C LEU A 213 -12.89 -8.28 8.02
N ARG A 214 -11.66 -8.41 7.50
CA ARG A 214 -11.02 -9.67 7.14
C ARG A 214 -9.57 -9.67 7.60
N TYR A 215 -9.13 -10.76 8.21
CA TYR A 215 -7.78 -10.90 8.75
C TYR A 215 -7.43 -12.39 8.89
N PRO A 216 -6.14 -12.76 8.78
CA PRO A 216 -5.71 -14.16 8.82
C PRO A 216 -5.61 -14.74 10.24
N ASP A 217 -5.58 -13.91 11.27
CA ASP A 217 -5.42 -14.34 12.65
C ASP A 217 -5.99 -13.30 13.63
N SER A 218 -6.68 -13.76 14.68
CA SER A 218 -7.32 -12.90 15.68
C SER A 218 -6.34 -12.02 16.46
N SER A 219 -5.07 -12.43 16.55
CA SER A 219 -4.00 -11.60 17.14
C SER A 219 -3.87 -10.24 16.45
N CYS A 220 -4.18 -10.13 15.15
CA CYS A 220 -4.15 -8.87 14.41
C CYS A 220 -5.05 -7.79 15.01
N LEU A 221 -6.14 -8.14 15.70
CA LEU A 221 -7.06 -7.15 16.30
C LEU A 221 -6.40 -6.32 17.41
N ALA A 222 -5.40 -6.87 18.09
CA ALA A 222 -4.75 -6.23 19.22
C ALA A 222 -3.99 -4.94 18.83
N CYS A 223 -3.65 -4.75 17.54
CA CYS A 223 -2.96 -3.53 17.10
C CYS A 223 -3.88 -2.32 16.88
N ILE A 224 -5.21 -2.49 16.83
CA ILE A 224 -6.15 -1.37 16.61
C ILE A 224 -5.99 -0.28 17.68
N GLY A 225 -5.83 -0.68 18.94
CA GLY A 225 -5.69 0.27 20.06
C GLY A 225 -4.47 1.19 19.95
N GLN A 226 -3.49 0.87 19.11
CA GLN A 226 -2.31 1.69 18.88
C GLN A 226 -2.62 2.98 18.10
N LEU A 227 -3.76 3.04 17.40
CA LEU A 227 -4.20 4.24 16.67
C LEU A 227 -4.41 5.45 17.58
N ASN A 228 -4.77 5.22 18.85
CA ASN A 228 -4.94 6.29 19.84
C ASN A 228 -3.65 7.09 20.10
N ALA A 229 -2.48 6.50 19.83
CA ALA A 229 -1.19 7.20 19.96
C ALA A 229 -1.01 8.35 18.94
N LEU A 230 -1.85 8.41 17.91
CA LEU A 230 -1.85 9.46 16.90
C LEU A 230 -2.65 10.71 17.34
N ILE A 231 -3.51 10.60 18.35
CA ILE A 231 -4.32 11.72 18.82
C ILE A 231 -3.42 12.85 19.33
N GLY A 232 -3.72 14.08 18.91
CA GLY A 232 -2.94 15.28 19.21
C GLY A 232 -1.73 15.51 18.29
N LYS A 233 -1.51 14.66 17.27
CA LYS A 233 -0.43 14.86 16.28
C LYS A 233 -0.95 15.56 15.02
N SER A 234 -0.08 16.35 14.40
CA SER A 234 -0.32 16.92 13.07
C SER A 234 -0.02 15.87 12.00
N LEU A 235 -1.04 15.43 11.27
CA LEU A 235 -0.89 14.33 10.29
C LEU A 235 0.07 14.71 9.14
N ASN A 236 0.06 15.99 8.74
CA ASN A 236 0.90 16.48 7.65
C ASN A 236 2.39 16.52 8.02
N GLU A 237 2.71 16.72 9.30
CA GLU A 237 4.10 16.77 9.81
C GLU A 237 4.71 15.38 10.00
N LEU A 238 3.90 14.33 10.15
CA LEU A 238 4.40 12.98 10.38
C LEU A 238 4.96 12.36 9.10
N THR A 239 6.21 11.93 9.13
CA THR A 239 6.75 11.02 8.10
C THR A 239 6.14 9.63 8.22
N LYS A 240 6.18 8.82 7.15
CA LYS A 240 5.79 7.39 7.21
C LYS A 240 6.52 6.63 8.32
N LYS A 241 7.79 6.96 8.55
CA LYS A 241 8.61 6.36 9.62
C LYS A 241 8.06 6.72 11.00
N GLU A 242 7.64 7.96 11.20
CA GLU A 242 7.06 8.41 12.48
C GLU A 242 5.66 7.85 12.70
N LEU A 243 4.81 7.82 11.67
CA LEU A 243 3.53 7.11 11.71
C LEU A 243 3.76 5.67 12.19
N GLY A 244 4.70 4.95 11.57
CA GLY A 244 5.07 3.59 11.94
C GLY A 244 5.50 3.47 13.40
N ARG A 245 6.29 4.41 13.93
CA ARG A 245 6.70 4.41 15.34
C ARG A 245 5.53 4.54 16.30
N TYR A 246 4.56 5.41 16.02
CA TYR A 246 3.39 5.60 16.89
C TYR A 246 2.48 4.36 16.93
N ILE A 247 2.39 3.63 15.82
CA ILE A 247 1.56 2.42 15.72
C ILE A 247 2.34 1.12 15.99
N GLY A 248 3.33 1.15 16.89
CA GLY A 248 4.02 -0.04 17.38
C GLY A 248 5.35 -0.39 16.69
N GLY A 249 5.77 0.37 15.67
CA GLY A 249 7.06 0.20 15.01
C GLY A 249 7.24 -1.20 14.41
N PRO A 250 8.41 -1.85 14.60
CA PRO A 250 8.64 -3.23 14.16
C PRO A 250 7.68 -4.28 14.77
N LEU A 251 7.00 -3.94 15.86
CA LEU A 251 6.02 -4.81 16.52
C LEU A 251 4.56 -4.43 16.18
N GLY A 252 4.39 -3.46 15.28
CA GLY A 252 3.11 -2.93 14.82
C GLY A 252 2.57 -3.64 13.58
N CYS A 253 1.45 -3.13 13.05
CA CYS A 253 0.86 -3.64 11.82
C CYS A 253 1.27 -2.79 10.61
N SER A 254 2.01 -3.39 9.69
CA SER A 254 2.38 -2.77 8.41
C SER A 254 1.17 -2.41 7.55
N HIS A 255 0.06 -3.14 7.64
CA HIS A 255 -1.17 -2.81 6.92
C HIS A 255 -1.87 -1.56 7.47
N LEU A 256 -1.84 -1.34 8.80
CA LEU A 256 -2.29 -0.06 9.39
C LEU A 256 -1.41 1.09 8.92
N LEU A 257 -0.10 0.89 8.87
CA LEU A 257 0.83 1.89 8.35
C LEU A 257 0.56 2.21 6.88
N ASP A 258 0.31 1.19 6.05
CA ASP A 258 0.05 1.37 4.62
C ASP A 258 -1.20 2.21 4.38
N ILE A 259 -2.31 1.93 5.09
CA ILE A 259 -3.52 2.74 4.93
C ILE A 259 -3.38 4.15 5.52
N LEU A 260 -2.65 4.34 6.63
CA LEU A 260 -2.39 5.68 7.19
C LEU A 260 -1.52 6.52 6.25
N ASP A 261 -0.50 5.90 5.64
CA ASP A 261 0.34 6.54 4.62
C ASP A 261 -0.48 6.90 3.38
N HIS A 262 -1.45 6.05 3.00
CA HIS A 262 -2.39 6.35 1.92
C HIS A 262 -3.35 7.49 2.26
N ILE A 263 -3.91 7.53 3.48
CA ILE A 263 -4.71 8.67 3.97
C ILE A 263 -3.89 9.97 3.88
N LYS A 264 -2.64 9.93 4.34
CA LYS A 264 -1.74 11.08 4.26
C LYS A 264 -1.45 11.49 2.81
N LEU A 265 -1.22 10.52 1.91
CA LEU A 265 -1.07 10.78 0.48
C LEU A 265 -2.26 11.56 -0.07
N THR A 266 -3.48 11.11 0.25
CA THR A 266 -4.74 11.69 -0.22
C THR A 266 -4.94 13.12 0.26
N ILE A 267 -4.63 13.42 1.52
CA ILE A 267 -4.68 14.80 2.04
C ILE A 267 -3.70 15.69 1.28
N ASN A 268 -2.45 15.24 1.11
CA ASN A 268 -1.45 16.02 0.37
C ASN A 268 -1.86 16.25 -1.10
N GLN A 269 -2.56 15.30 -1.71
CA GLN A 269 -3.08 15.44 -3.08
C GLN A 269 -4.22 16.45 -3.16
N ALA A 270 -5.14 16.43 -2.19
CA ALA A 270 -6.20 17.43 -2.08
C ALA A 270 -5.61 18.85 -1.90
N ASP A 271 -4.66 19.02 -0.98
CA ASP A 271 -4.00 20.30 -0.72
C ASP A 271 -3.28 20.83 -1.99
N LYS A 272 -2.59 19.96 -2.73
CA LYS A 272 -1.95 20.33 -4.00
C LYS A 272 -2.96 20.79 -5.05
N TYR A 273 -4.12 20.13 -5.13
CA TYR A 273 -5.16 20.49 -6.09
C TYR A 273 -5.77 21.85 -5.79
N ASP A 274 -6.08 22.14 -4.53
CA ASP A 274 -6.61 23.43 -4.12
C ASP A 274 -5.63 24.55 -4.50
N ASN A 275 -4.33 24.33 -4.32
CA ASN A 275 -3.29 25.27 -4.75
C ASN A 275 -3.21 25.44 -6.28
N LEU A 276 -3.31 24.34 -7.03
CA LEU A 276 -3.23 24.36 -8.50
C LEU A 276 -4.45 25.04 -9.15
N THR A 277 -5.62 24.96 -8.52
CA THR A 277 -6.87 25.58 -9.03
C THR A 277 -6.97 27.05 -8.64
N GLN A 278 -6.57 27.43 -7.42
CA GLN A 278 -6.52 28.83 -6.99
C GLN A 278 -5.46 29.65 -7.75
N GLY A 279 -4.35 29.02 -8.16
CA GLY A 279 -3.30 29.66 -8.97
C GLY A 279 -3.69 29.99 -10.41
N ASN A 280 -4.83 29.51 -10.93
CA ASN A 280 -5.35 29.85 -12.25
C ASN A 280 -6.33 31.06 -12.22
N GLY A 281 -6.56 31.69 -11.06
CA GLY A 281 -7.43 32.85 -10.88
C GLY A 281 -6.77 34.23 -11.05
N SER A 282 -5.51 34.28 -11.49
CA SER A 282 -4.79 35.54 -11.74
C SER A 282 -4.15 35.56 -13.12
N LYS A 283 -4.98 35.76 -14.13
CA LYS A 283 -4.61 36.40 -15.41
C LYS A 283 -5.77 37.24 -15.90
#